data_AF-A0A2V2GS71-F1
#
_entry.id   AF-A0A2V2GS71-F1
#
_cell.length_a   1.000
_cell.length_b   1.000
_cell.length_c   1.000
_cell.angle_alpha   90.00
_cell.angle_beta   90.00
_cell.angle_gamma   90.00
#
_symmetry.space_group_name_H-M   'P 1'
#
loop_
_entity.id
_entity.type
_entity.pdbx_description
1 polymer ?
#
loop_
_entity_poly.entity_id
_entity_poly.type
_entity_poly.pdbx_seq_one_letter_code
_entity_poly.pdbx_strand_id
1 'polypeptide(L)' 'MRPRSYWWRITPPPEVEGGPVIVSGPTKYEAIIAAAKIWGAPWSKIVKMCAFERLGEAAEE' A
#
# COMPACT_ATOMS: atom_id res chain seq x y z
N MET A 1 1.09 23.07 3.26
CA MET A 1 0.74 21.87 4.04
C MET A 1 1.28 20.67 3.30
N ARG A 2 2.27 19.97 3.84
CA ARG A 2 2.58 18.64 3.31
C ARG A 2 1.39 17.74 3.65
N PRO A 3 0.87 16.97 2.70
CA PRO A 3 -0.21 16.04 3.01
C PRO A 3 0.31 15.04 4.04
N ARG A 4 -0.43 14.86 5.13
CA ARG A 4 -0.10 13.86 6.15
C ARG A 4 0.06 12.51 5.46
N SER A 5 1.24 11.94 5.57
CA SER A 5 1.51 10.61 5.06
C SER A 5 1.11 9.60 6.13
N TYR A 6 0.58 8.47 5.72
CA TYR A 6 0.22 7.38 6.61
C TYR A 6 1.02 6.15 6.24
N TRP A 7 1.33 5.32 7.23
CA TRP A 7 1.87 3.99 7.01
C TRP A 7 0.73 3.02 6.70
N TRP A 8 0.86 2.32 5.60
CA TRP A 8 -0.10 1.31 5.14
C TRP A 8 0.61 -0.02 5.02
N ARG A 9 0.07 -1.03 5.68
CA ARG A 9 0.43 -2.43 5.45
C ARG A 9 -0.53 -2.99 4.41
N ILE A 10 0.02 -3.46 3.30
CA ILE A 10 -0.76 -4.01 2.20
C ILE A 10 -0.35 -5.46 2.01
N THR A 11 -1.31 -6.35 2.17
CA THR A 11 -1.13 -7.79 1.95
C THR A 11 -1.57 -8.12 0.53
N PRO A 12 -0.72 -8.78 -0.28
CA PRO A 12 -1.09 -9.18 -1.63
C PRO A 12 -2.16 -10.27 -1.58
N PRO A 13 -3.01 -10.38 -2.61
CA PRO A 13 -3.88 -11.54 -2.77
C PRO A 13 -3.03 -12.80 -3.01
N PRO A 14 -3.58 -13.99 -2.75
CA PRO A 14 -2.85 -15.26 -2.91
C PRO A 14 -2.37 -15.52 -4.34
N GLU A 15 -2.95 -14.84 -5.34
CA GLU A 15 -2.56 -14.93 -6.75
C GLU A 15 -1.31 -14.13 -7.11
N VAL A 16 -0.87 -13.22 -6.22
CA VAL A 16 0.32 -12.39 -6.43
C VAL A 16 1.47 -13.01 -5.65
N GLU A 17 2.52 -13.40 -6.38
CA GLU A 17 3.79 -13.81 -5.76
C GLU A 17 4.40 -12.62 -5.02
N GLY A 18 4.27 -12.62 -3.70
CA GLY A 18 4.76 -11.56 -2.84
C GLY A 18 4.35 -11.73 -1.38
N GLY A 19 5.08 -11.06 -0.48
CA GLY A 19 4.70 -10.93 0.93
C GLY A 19 3.98 -9.61 1.21
N PRO A 20 3.37 -9.45 2.40
CA PRO A 20 2.84 -8.17 2.85
C PRO A 20 3.93 -7.11 2.88
N VAL A 21 3.63 -5.93 2.36
CA VAL A 21 4.55 -4.78 2.28
C VAL A 21 4.03 -3.62 3.11
N ILE A 22 4.95 -2.85 3.68
CA ILE A 22 4.63 -1.62 4.40
C ILE A 22 5.11 -0.45 3.53
N VAL A 23 4.18 0.44 3.20
CA VAL A 23 4.42 1.60 2.34
C VAL A 23 3.86 2.85 2.99
N SER A 24 4.54 3.98 2.80
CA SER A 24 4.04 5.28 3.21
C SER A 24 3.29 5.93 2.04
N GLY A 25 2.14 6.54 2.32
CA GLY A 25 1.37 7.24 1.30
C GLY A 25 0.34 8.18 1.89
N PRO A 26 0.06 9.31 1.23
CA PRO A 26 -0.94 10.27 1.67
C PRO A 26 -2.36 9.69 1.58
N THR A 27 -2.58 8.75 0.67
CA THR A 27 -3.85 8.04 0.50
C THR A 27 -3.63 6.55 0.36
N LYS A 28 -4.69 5.78 0.64
CA LYS A 28 -4.75 4.34 0.39
C LYS A 28 -4.40 3.99 -1.07
N TYR A 29 -4.83 4.79 -2.03
CA TYR A 29 -4.58 4.52 -3.46
C TYR A 29 -3.10 4.66 -3.82
N GLU A 30 -2.45 5.73 -3.36
CA GLU A 30 -1.00 5.93 -3.54
C GLU A 30 -0.20 4.79 -2.92
N ALA A 31 -0.58 4.37 -1.71
CA ALA A 31 0.00 3.21 -1.04
C ALA A 31 -0.17 1.93 -1.87
N ILE A 32 -1.37 1.66 -2.40
CA ILE A 32 -1.62 0.48 -3.25
C ILE A 32 -0.81 0.53 -4.54
N ILE A 33 -0.66 1.70 -5.17
CA ILE A 33 0.17 1.86 -6.37
C ILE A 33 1.64 1.57 -6.05
N ALA A 34 2.14 2.02 -4.90
CA ALA A 34 3.50 1.71 -4.45
C ALA A 34 3.68 0.21 -4.21
N ALA A 35 2.75 -0.44 -3.51
CA ALA A 35 2.78 -1.89 -3.30
C ALA A 35 2.69 -2.68 -4.62
N ALA A 36 1.83 -2.25 -5.54
CA ALA A 36 1.68 -2.84 -6.87
C ALA A 36 3.01 -2.86 -7.64
N LYS A 37 3.77 -1.76 -7.57
CA LYS A 37 5.10 -1.65 -8.20
C LYS A 37 6.10 -2.62 -7.58
N ILE A 38 6.06 -2.81 -6.25
CA ILE A 38 6.95 -3.77 -5.56
C ILE A 38 6.67 -5.20 -6.02
N TRP A 39 5.40 -5.56 -6.20
CA TRP A 39 5.01 -6.90 -6.65
C TRP A 39 5.05 -7.10 -8.17
N GLY A 40 5.29 -6.04 -8.96
CA GLY A 40 5.17 -6.10 -10.42
C GLY A 40 3.74 -6.42 -10.91
N ALA A 41 2.73 -6.22 -10.07
CA ALA A 41 1.34 -6.55 -10.36
C ALA A 41 0.53 -5.31 -10.76
N PRO A 42 -0.49 -5.43 -11.64
CA PRO A 42 -1.34 -4.30 -12.00
C PRO A 42 -2.19 -3.85 -10.81
N TRP A 43 -2.04 -2.58 -10.40
CA TRP A 43 -2.75 -2.00 -9.25
C TRP A 43 -4.27 -2.18 -9.30
N SER A 44 -4.85 -2.15 -10.50
CA SER A 44 -6.30 -2.30 -10.75
C SER A 44 -6.84 -3.69 -10.42
N LYS A 45 -6.02 -4.75 -10.50
CA LYS A 45 -6.40 -6.10 -10.05
C LYS A 45 -6.32 -6.21 -8.54
N ILE A 46 -5.24 -5.71 -7.95
CA ILE A 46 -4.95 -5.92 -6.53
C ILE A 46 -5.74 -4.97 -5.63
N VAL A 47 -6.14 -3.77 -6.08
CA VAL A 47 -6.86 -2.78 -5.25
C VAL A 47 -8.17 -3.32 -4.65
N LYS A 48 -8.82 -4.28 -5.32
CA LYS A 48 -10.05 -4.93 -4.86
C LYS A 48 -9.81 -6.19 -4.04
N MET A 49 -8.64 -6.80 -4.15
CA MET A 49 -8.33 -8.11 -3.58
C MET A 49 -7.30 -8.07 -2.44
N CYS A 50 -6.55 -6.97 -2.32
CA CYS A 50 -5.61 -6.73 -1.23
C CYS A 50 -6.31 -6.39 0.07
N ALA A 51 -5.80 -6.96 1.16
CA ALA A 51 -6.05 -6.43 2.48
C ALA A 51 -5.14 -5.22 2.73
N PHE A 52 -5.70 -4.12 3.22
CA PHE A 52 -4.95 -2.91 3.58
C PHE A 52 -5.26 -2.53 5.02
N GLU A 53 -4.21 -2.27 5.80
CA GLU A 53 -4.27 -1.90 7.21
C GLU A 53 -3.50 -0.59 7.41
N ARG A 54 -4.17 0.44 7.95
CA ARG A 54 -3.53 1.72 8.27
C ARG A 54 -2.82 1.58 9.61
N LEU A 55 -1.49 1.58 9.59
CA LEU A 55 -0.66 1.41 10.79
C LEU A 55 -0.53 2.69 11.61
N GLY A 56 -0.72 3.86 11.00
CA GLY A 56 -0.66 5.14 11.71
C GLY A 56 -0.22 6.29 10.81
N GLU A 57 -0.10 7.48 11.38
CA GLU A 57 0.53 8.62 10.71
C GLU A 57 2.03 8.33 10.58
N ALA A 58 2.55 8.44 9.36
CA ALA A 58 3.98 8.51 9.15
C ALA A 58 4.41 9.90 9.62
N ALA A 59 4.76 9.98 10.91
CA ALA A 59 5.25 11.21 11.51
C ALA A 59 6.39 11.76 10.64
N GLU A 60 6.19 12.97 10.15
CA GLU A 60 7.25 13.76 9.54
C GLU A 60 8.27 14.03 10.65
N GLU A 61 9.49 13.51 10.51
CA GLU A 61 10.64 13.95 11.32
C GLU A 61 10.99 15.40 10.98
#